data_AF-A0A1B6HXE4-F1
#
_entry.id   AF-A0A1B6HXE4-F1
#
_cell.length_a   1.000
_cell.length_b   1.000
_cell.length_c   1.000
_cell.angle_alpha   90.00
_cell.angle_beta   90.00
_cell.angle_gamma   90.00
#
_symmetry.space_group_name_H-M   'P 1'
#
loop_
_entity.id
_entity.type
_entity.pdbx_description
1 polymer ?
#
loop_
_entity_poly.entity_id
_entity_poly.type
_entity_poly.pdbx_seq_one_letter_code
_entity_poly.pdbx_strand_id
1 'polypeptide(L)'
;RHRKEFLCTEMLMHELDLDKFSPAFLTFTTSISANLTQELIISKLLKRRRGVYGPEKGKLSVIFIDDMNMPAKEVYGAQPPIELLRQYFDHGHWYDLKDTSKIYLQDLLILTAMGP
;
A
#
# COMPACT_ATOMS: atom_id res chain seq x y z
N ARG A 1 -5.12 -13.20 17.95
CA ARG A 1 -5.59 -11.97 17.28
C ARG A 1 -4.40 -11.05 17.05
N HIS A 2 -3.94 -10.31 18.06
CA HIS A 2 -2.66 -9.58 18.03
C HIS A 2 -1.45 -10.44 17.65
N ARG A 3 -1.46 -11.74 17.93
CA ARG A 3 -0.33 -12.64 17.62
C ARG A 3 -0.01 -12.82 16.12
N LYS A 4 -0.99 -12.66 15.21
CA LYS A 4 -0.74 -12.86 13.75
C LYS A 4 -0.24 -11.58 13.08
N GLU A 5 -0.88 -10.45 13.35
CA GLU A 5 -0.35 -9.11 13.00
C GLU A 5 1.05 -8.94 13.56
N PHE A 6 1.22 -9.17 14.87
CA PHE A 6 2.52 -9.08 15.51
C PHE A 6 3.54 -10.00 14.84
N LEU A 7 3.18 -11.25 14.51
CA LEU A 7 4.10 -12.16 13.82
C LEU A 7 4.46 -11.69 12.40
N CYS A 8 3.50 -11.22 11.60
CA CYS A 8 3.79 -10.69 10.26
C CYS A 8 4.68 -9.46 10.33
N THR A 9 4.39 -8.55 11.27
CA THR A 9 5.19 -7.35 11.52
C THR A 9 6.60 -7.73 11.99
N GLU A 10 6.74 -8.65 12.94
CA GLU A 10 8.03 -9.15 13.44
C GLU A 10 8.83 -9.83 12.32
N MET A 11 8.22 -10.69 11.51
CA MET A 11 8.88 -11.33 10.37
C MET A 11 9.35 -10.30 9.34
N LEU A 12 8.53 -9.29 9.05
CA LEU A 12 8.90 -8.20 8.12
C LEU A 12 9.99 -7.29 8.68
N MET A 13 10.06 -7.12 10.01
CA MET A 13 11.04 -6.25 10.68
C MET A 13 12.37 -6.96 10.98
N HIS A 14 12.35 -8.27 11.26
CA HIS A 14 13.51 -8.99 11.80
C HIS A 14 14.06 -10.10 10.89
N GLU A 15 13.25 -10.68 9.99
CA GLU A 15 13.68 -11.82 9.16
C GLU A 15 13.78 -11.48 7.67
N LEU A 16 13.42 -10.25 7.28
CA LEU A 16 13.41 -9.85 5.90
C LEU A 16 14.82 -9.52 5.40
N ASP A 17 15.22 -10.15 4.30
CA ASP A 17 16.47 -9.85 3.60
C ASP A 17 16.39 -8.45 2.98
N LEU A 18 16.97 -7.45 3.65
CA LEU A 18 16.91 -6.03 3.26
C LEU A 18 17.68 -5.71 1.96
N ASP A 19 18.51 -6.63 1.49
CA ASP A 19 19.16 -6.52 0.18
C ASP A 19 18.19 -6.85 -0.96
N LYS A 20 17.15 -7.63 -0.68
CA LYS A 20 16.12 -8.03 -1.64
C LYS A 20 14.77 -7.35 -1.42
N PHE A 21 14.47 -6.93 -0.20
CA PHE A 21 13.16 -6.41 0.16
C PHE A 21 13.25 -5.04 0.84
N SER A 22 12.24 -4.21 0.60
CA SER A 22 12.07 -2.91 1.26
C SER A 22 10.73 -2.90 1.98
N PRO A 23 10.71 -3.13 3.31
CA PRO A 23 9.45 -3.16 4.06
C PRO A 23 8.89 -1.76 4.26
N ALA A 24 7.57 -1.62 4.14
CA ALA A 24 6.82 -0.42 4.46
C ALA A 24 5.55 -0.79 5.21
N PHE A 25 5.18 0.02 6.19
CA PHE A 25 4.02 -0.22 7.05
C PHE A 25 3.01 0.93 6.91
N LEU A 26 1.74 0.58 6.83
CA LEU A 26 0.60 1.49 6.75
C LEU A 26 -0.52 0.93 7.63
N THR A 27 -1.21 1.80 8.37
CA THR A 27 -2.38 1.41 9.18
C THR A 27 -3.57 2.21 8.70
N PHE A 28 -4.65 1.53 8.33
CA PHE A 28 -5.89 2.19 7.97
C PHE A 28 -6.63 2.69 9.20
N THR A 29 -7.19 3.89 9.08
CA THR A 29 -8.01 4.51 10.12
C THR A 29 -9.40 4.82 9.57
N THR A 30 -10.38 5.07 10.45
CA THR A 30 -11.76 5.37 10.02
C THR A 30 -11.85 6.58 9.10
N SER A 31 -10.95 7.56 9.27
CA SER A 31 -10.92 8.81 8.53
C SER A 31 -9.91 8.81 7.38
N ILE A 32 -9.23 7.70 7.09
CA ILE A 32 -8.27 7.66 5.99
C ILE A 32 -8.98 7.80 4.64
N SER A 33 -8.49 8.69 3.79
CA SER A 33 -9.02 8.88 2.43
C SER A 33 -8.22 8.09 1.40
N ALA A 34 -8.80 7.85 0.22
CA ALA A 34 -8.07 7.25 -0.90
C ALA A 34 -6.84 8.11 -1.27
N ASN A 35 -7.00 9.43 -1.32
CA ASN A 35 -5.92 10.36 -1.66
C ASN A 35 -4.75 10.26 -0.67
N LEU A 36 -5.05 10.22 0.63
CA LEU A 36 -4.03 10.05 1.67
C LEU A 36 -3.36 8.67 1.56
N THR A 37 -4.13 7.62 1.27
CA THR A 37 -3.60 6.27 1.05
C THR A 37 -2.61 6.25 -0.12
N GLN A 38 -2.98 6.85 -1.24
CA GLN A 38 -2.13 6.99 -2.43
C GLN A 38 -0.84 7.75 -2.10
N GLU A 39 -0.94 8.88 -1.42
CA GLU A 39 0.21 9.69 -1.02
C GLU A 39 1.16 8.93 -0.09
N LEU A 40 0.62 8.27 0.94
CA LEU A 40 1.41 7.50 1.88
C LEU A 40 2.15 6.35 1.20
N ILE A 41 1.49 5.59 0.31
CA ILE A 41 2.14 4.50 -0.42
C ILE A 41 3.23 5.04 -1.35
N ILE A 42 2.94 6.07 -2.15
CA ILE A 42 3.93 6.66 -3.06
C ILE A 42 5.12 7.24 -2.29
N SER A 43 4.90 7.81 -1.11
CA SER A 43 5.97 8.38 -0.27
C SER A 43 7.00 7.34 0.20
N LYS A 44 6.62 6.06 0.24
CA LYS A 44 7.50 4.93 0.58
C LYS A 44 8.29 4.39 -0.61
N LEU A 45 8.08 4.94 -1.81
CA LEU A 45 8.69 4.46 -3.04
C LEU A 45 9.62 5.50 -3.65
N LEU A 46 10.60 5.03 -4.41
CA LEU A 46 11.48 5.87 -5.20
C LEU A 46 10.87 6.12 -6.57
N LYS A 47 10.96 7.37 -7.02
CA LYS A 47 10.63 7.74 -8.40
C LYS A 47 11.75 7.27 -9.32
N ARG A 48 11.50 6.21 -10.09
CA ARG A 48 12.50 5.64 -11.03
C ARG A 48 12.59 6.43 -12.33
N ARG A 49 11.44 6.88 -12.83
CA ARG A 49 11.30 7.74 -14.02
C ARG A 49 9.96 8.47 -13.96
N ARG A 50 9.67 9.34 -14.95
CA ARG A 50 8.39 10.07 -14.99
C ARG A 50 7.21 9.09 -14.95
N GLY A 51 6.35 9.25 -13.94
CA GLY A 51 5.16 8.43 -13.75
C GLY A 51 5.41 6.98 -13.34
N VAL A 52 6.61 6.59 -12.90
CA VAL A 52 6.92 5.23 -12.45
C VAL A 52 7.63 5.23 -11.10
N TYR A 53 7.03 4.51 -10.15
CA TYR A 53 7.48 4.43 -8.77
C TYR A 53 7.68 2.97 -8.36
N GLY A 54 8.68 2.72 -7.53
CA GLY A 54 9.00 1.40 -7.00
C GLY A 54 10.15 1.48 -5.98
N PRO A 55 10.57 0.36 -5.39
CA PRO A 55 11.74 0.32 -4.52
C PRO A 55 13.03 0.57 -5.32
N GLU A 56 14.17 0.56 -4.62
CA GLU A 56 15.49 0.49 -5.26
C GLU A 56 15.56 -0.64 -6.30
N LYS A 57 16.37 -0.45 -7.34
CA LYS A 57 16.47 -1.43 -8.43
C LYS A 57 16.99 -2.76 -7.89
N GLY A 58 16.28 -3.84 -8.21
CA GLY A 58 16.62 -5.19 -7.76
C GLY A 58 15.95 -5.59 -6.42
N LYS A 59 15.22 -4.67 -5.79
CA LYS A 59 14.43 -4.95 -4.58
C LYS A 59 12.94 -5.06 -4.88
N LEU A 60 12.20 -5.69 -3.97
CA LEU A 60 10.74 -5.74 -3.92
C LEU A 60 10.25 -4.93 -2.70
N SER A 61 9.34 -3.99 -2.90
CA SER A 61 8.71 -3.25 -1.81
C SER A 61 7.63 -4.10 -1.18
N VAL A 62 7.71 -4.38 0.11
CA VAL A 62 6.69 -5.15 0.84
C VAL A 62 5.89 -4.20 1.71
N ILE A 63 4.70 -3.84 1.24
CA ILE A 63 3.80 -2.92 1.93
C ILE A 63 2.82 -3.72 2.77
N PHE A 64 2.96 -3.63 4.08
CA PHE A 64 1.99 -4.20 5.02
C PHE A 64 0.94 -3.15 5.38
N ILE A 65 -0.34 -3.49 5.15
CA ILE A 65 -1.49 -2.66 5.49
C ILE A 65 -2.29 -3.33 6.61
N ASP A 66 -2.30 -2.69 7.77
CA ASP A 66 -3.07 -3.12 8.92
C ASP A 66 -4.49 -2.49 8.91
N ASP A 67 -5.44 -3.15 9.59
CA ASP A 67 -6.82 -2.67 9.78
C ASP A 67 -7.60 -2.37 8.49
N MET A 68 -7.51 -3.25 7.48
CA MET A 68 -8.16 -3.05 6.17
C MET A 68 -9.69 -2.88 6.22
N ASN A 69 -10.36 -3.30 7.31
CA ASN A 69 -11.81 -3.15 7.49
C ASN A 69 -12.22 -1.80 8.14
N MET A 70 -11.27 -0.99 8.61
CA MET A 70 -11.56 0.26 9.32
C MET A 70 -12.07 1.44 8.48
N PRO A 71 -11.70 1.62 7.18
CA PRO A 71 -12.15 2.79 6.41
C PRO A 71 -13.67 2.99 6.43
N ALA A 72 -14.14 4.21 6.66
CA ALA A 72 -15.56 4.50 6.68
C ALA A 72 -16.21 4.20 5.33
N LYS A 73 -17.40 3.58 5.36
CA LYS A 73 -18.22 3.38 4.18
C LYS A 73 -18.90 4.71 3.81
N GLU A 74 -18.89 5.04 2.53
CA GLU A 74 -19.70 6.14 2.01
C GLU A 74 -21.18 5.76 1.96
N VAL A 75 -22.04 6.72 1.60
CA VAL A 75 -23.52 6.57 1.51
C VAL A 75 -23.92 5.35 0.66
N TYR A 76 -23.13 5.04 -0.37
CA TYR A 76 -23.38 3.92 -1.28
C TYR A 76 -22.62 2.64 -0.91
N GLY A 77 -22.02 2.58 0.28
CA GLY A 77 -21.32 1.42 0.81
C GLY A 77 -19.88 1.23 0.34
N ALA A 78 -19.40 2.06 -0.59
CA ALA A 78 -18.03 2.02 -1.09
C ALA A 78 -17.02 2.47 -0.01
N GLN A 79 -15.82 1.88 -0.04
CA GLN A 79 -14.69 2.26 0.79
C GLN A 79 -13.55 2.72 -0.12
N PRO A 80 -13.42 4.04 -0.38
CA PRO A 80 -12.48 4.56 -1.37
C PRO A 80 -11.02 4.08 -1.20
N PRO A 81 -10.45 3.96 0.02
CA PRO A 81 -9.10 3.41 0.20
C PRO A 81 -8.95 1.98 -0.31
N ILE A 82 -9.98 1.14 -0.20
CA ILE A 82 -9.96 -0.24 -0.66
C ILE A 82 -10.12 -0.31 -2.19
N GLU A 83 -10.99 0.52 -2.77
CA GLU A 83 -11.14 0.61 -4.22
C GLU A 83 -9.86 1.09 -4.92
N LEU A 84 -9.11 1.98 -4.28
CA LEU A 84 -7.79 2.38 -4.76
C LEU A 84 -6.82 1.20 -4.82
N LEU A 85 -6.78 0.35 -3.78
CA LEU A 85 -5.95 -0.86 -3.79
C LEU A 85 -6.40 -1.83 -4.88
N ARG A 86 -7.70 -2.02 -5.05
CA ARG A 86 -8.25 -2.85 -6.15
C ARG A 86 -7.80 -2.32 -7.51
N GLN A 87 -7.86 -1.02 -7.73
CA GLN A 87 -7.38 -0.40 -8.98
C GLN A 87 -5.91 -0.74 -9.25
N TYR A 88 -5.05 -0.72 -8.23
CA TYR A 88 -3.65 -1.14 -8.38
C TYR A 88 -3.54 -2.62 -8.75
N PHE A 89 -4.29 -3.52 -8.10
CA PHE A 89 -4.23 -4.95 -8.43
C PHE A 89 -4.73 -5.26 -9.84
N ASP A 90 -5.76 -4.56 -10.31
CA ASP A 90 -6.34 -4.80 -11.64
C ASP A 90 -5.49 -4.22 -12.77
N HIS A 91 -4.80 -3.10 -12.51
CA HIS A 91 -4.18 -2.31 -13.60
C HIS A 91 -2.69 -2.00 -13.42
N GLY A 92 -2.11 -2.22 -12.24
CA GLY A 92 -0.72 -1.88 -11.91
C GLY A 92 -0.43 -0.37 -11.90
N HIS A 93 -1.46 0.47 -11.89
CA HIS A 93 -1.31 1.93 -11.86
C HIS A 93 -2.49 2.63 -11.19
N TRP A 94 -2.21 3.85 -10.75
CA TRP A 94 -3.21 4.83 -10.32
C TRP A 94 -3.23 6.02 -11.27
N TYR A 95 -4.20 6.91 -11.08
CA TYR A 95 -4.23 8.20 -11.74
C TYR A 95 -3.68 9.28 -10.80
N ASP A 96 -2.90 10.20 -11.36
CA ASP A 96 -2.48 11.41 -10.66
C ASP A 96 -3.70 12.29 -10.44
N LEU A 97 -3.89 12.75 -9.19
CA LEU A 97 -5.02 13.57 -8.80
C LEU A 97 -5.00 14.97 -9.44
N LYS A 98 -3.85 15.42 -9.95
CA LYS A 98 -3.67 16.75 -10.55
C LYS A 98 -3.98 16.79 -12.04
N ASP A 99 -3.45 15.82 -12.78
CA ASP A 99 -3.48 15.84 -14.24
C ASP A 99 -4.05 14.56 -14.87
N THR A 100 -4.53 13.61 -14.06
CA THR A 100 -5.10 12.33 -14.50
C THR A 100 -4.10 11.48 -15.31
N SER A 101 -2.80 11.79 -15.23
CA SER A 101 -1.77 10.95 -15.84
C SER A 101 -1.60 9.64 -15.08
N LYS A 102 -1.09 8.60 -15.76
CA LYS A 102 -0.90 7.29 -15.13
C LYS A 102 0.36 7.28 -14.27
N ILE A 103 0.20 6.82 -13.03
CA ILE A 103 1.28 6.54 -12.08
C ILE A 103 1.41 5.02 -11.98
N TYR A 104 2.43 4.48 -12.62
CA TYR A 104 2.73 3.05 -12.55
C TYR A 104 3.50 2.72 -11.28
N LEU A 105 3.06 1.65 -10.64
CA LEU A 105 3.65 1.10 -9.43
C LEU A 105 4.29 -0.24 -9.80
N GLN A 106 5.59 -0.39 -9.52
CA GLN A 106 6.36 -1.58 -9.92
C GLN A 106 7.09 -2.20 -8.74
N ASP A 107 7.22 -3.53 -8.80
CA ASP A 107 7.91 -4.34 -7.80
C ASP A 107 7.36 -4.14 -6.39
N LEU A 108 6.03 -4.23 -6.23
CA LEU A 108 5.39 -4.21 -4.92
C LEU A 108 4.66 -5.52 -4.61
N LEU A 109 4.81 -5.93 -3.36
CA LEU A 109 4.01 -6.94 -2.69
C LEU A 109 3.20 -6.25 -1.59
N ILE A 110 1.88 -6.25 -1.72
CA ILE A 110 0.99 -5.71 -0.69
C ILE A 110 0.49 -6.88 0.16
N LEU A 111 0.75 -6.81 1.46
CA LEU A 111 0.27 -7.74 2.48
C LEU A 111 -0.75 -7.02 3.33
N THR A 112 -1.82 -7.70 3.73
CA THR A 112 -2.90 -7.09 4.50
C THR A 112 -3.31 -7.92 5.70
N ALA A 113 -3.73 -7.25 6.77
CA ALA A 113 -4.39 -7.85 7.92
C ALA A 113 -5.76 -7.21 8.16
N MET A 114 -6.71 -8.02 8.64
CA MET A 114 -8.05 -7.58 9.01
C MET A 114 -8.50 -8.23 10.30
N GLY A 115 -9.14 -7.44 11.16
CA GLY A 115 -9.96 -7.96 12.24
C GLY A 115 -11.23 -8.66 11.70
N PRO A 116 -11.76 -9.67 12.41
CA PRO A 116 -13.06 -10.26 12.11
C PRO A 116 -14.22 -9.29 12.31
#